data_AF-A0AAU2PRS9-F1
#
_entry.id   AF-A0AAU2PRS9-F1
#
_cell.length_a   1.000
_cell.length_b   1.000
_cell.length_c   1.000
_cell.angle_alpha   90.00
_cell.angle_beta   90.00
_cell.angle_gamma   90.00
#
_symmetry.space_group_name_H-M   'P 1'
#
loop_
_entity.id
_entity.type
_entity.pdbx_description
1 polymer ?
#
loop_
_entity_poly.entity_id
_entity_poly.type
_entity_poly.pdbx_seq_one_letter_code
_entity_poly.pdbx_strand_id
1 'polypeptide(L)'
;METCVAAHRDCLRNPTPGAMLSQGTPPASERPLNDVAPVSRRAKRKKAAHALVHEMLAQGHSRRVIARHLGWGLNTALRYANAARWQDTIRENRPRPSRLDPYKPYLERRFTEGCTSVTRLHSELVAEQAPVTYGVVRAHIATLRGAPSTAPPRSPTVRQVTGWLTRHPTALTEEGRVGLKDVLARCPELDMAAGQVREFGEMLSGHLGATLPVWISTVEASQLPGLAGFARHLLRDLDAVTAGLTLDWSSGSIEGAVNRIKKIKRQLYGRAGFELLRKMILLQ
;
A
#
# COMPACT_ATOMS: atom_id res chain seq x y z
N MET A 1 -22.96 4.25 1.25
CA MET A 1 -21.71 3.80 1.92
C MET A 1 -21.06 4.85 2.78
N GLU A 2 -20.72 6.03 2.25
CA GLU A 2 -20.00 7.06 3.05
C GLU A 2 -20.76 7.46 4.33
N THR A 3 -22.08 7.60 4.26
CA THR A 3 -22.94 7.84 5.44
C THR A 3 -22.85 6.74 6.48
N CYS A 4 -22.77 5.47 6.05
CA CYS A 4 -22.61 4.32 6.96
C CYS A 4 -21.26 4.41 7.67
N VAL A 5 -20.19 4.57 6.90
CA VAL A 5 -18.82 4.68 7.45
C VAL A 5 -18.66 5.90 8.37
N ALA A 6 -19.33 7.01 8.05
CA ALA A 6 -19.34 8.21 8.88
C ALA A 6 -20.08 7.99 10.21
N ALA A 7 -21.17 7.22 10.22
CA ALA A 7 -21.89 6.85 11.43
C ALA A 7 -21.02 6.00 12.38
N HIS A 8 -20.14 5.17 11.82
CA HIS A 8 -19.18 4.33 12.56
C HIS A 8 -17.77 4.94 12.62
N ARG A 9 -17.64 6.28 12.60
CA ARG A 9 -16.34 6.98 12.58
C ARG A 9 -15.46 6.64 13.78
N ASP A 10 -16.05 6.35 14.94
CA ASP A 10 -15.29 6.02 16.14
C ASP A 10 -14.60 4.66 16.04
N CYS A 11 -15.19 3.70 15.33
CA CYS A 11 -14.59 2.39 15.06
C CYS A 11 -13.34 2.48 14.17
N LEU A 12 -13.18 3.59 13.42
CA LEU A 12 -12.03 3.80 12.55
C LEU A 12 -10.77 4.21 13.33
N ARG A 13 -10.90 4.64 14.58
CA ARG A 13 -9.74 5.03 15.40
C ARG A 13 -8.87 3.80 15.65
N ASN A 14 -7.57 3.93 15.40
CA ASN A 14 -6.63 2.90 15.79
C ASN A 14 -6.66 2.74 17.32
N PRO A 15 -6.67 1.51 17.84
CA PRO A 15 -6.63 1.31 19.27
C PRO A 15 -5.35 1.97 19.81
N THR A 16 -5.52 2.83 20.81
CA THR A 16 -4.38 3.44 21.51
C THR A 16 -3.52 2.31 22.07
N PRO A 17 -2.19 2.27 21.82
CA PRO A 17 -1.31 1.33 22.49
C PRO A 17 -1.22 1.73 23.98
N GLY A 18 -2.22 1.33 24.76
CA GLY A 18 -2.40 1.82 26.12
C GLY A 18 -3.63 1.23 26.81
N ALA A 19 -3.97 -0.02 26.54
CA ALA A 19 -4.94 -0.78 27.32
C ALA A 19 -4.80 -2.30 27.07
N MET A 20 -3.57 -2.81 27.08
CA MET A 20 -3.34 -4.22 27.40
C MET A 20 -2.40 -4.26 28.60
N LEU A 21 -3.06 -4.37 29.76
CA LEU A 21 -2.64 -5.06 30.97
C LEU A 21 -1.13 -5.06 31.27
N SER A 22 -0.79 -4.24 32.27
CA SER A 22 0.35 -4.42 33.16
C SER A 22 0.25 -5.79 33.83
N GLN A 23 0.95 -6.79 33.30
CA GLN A 23 1.32 -8.00 34.04
C GLN A 23 2.69 -8.50 33.57
N GLY A 24 3.61 -8.60 34.54
CA GLY A 24 4.76 -9.50 34.49
C GLY A 24 6.02 -8.95 33.85
N THR A 25 6.90 -8.38 34.69
CA THR A 25 8.35 -8.35 34.45
C THR A 25 8.83 -9.75 34.09
N PRO A 26 9.44 -9.99 32.90
CA PRO A 26 10.22 -11.20 32.68
C PRO A 26 11.64 -10.98 33.21
N PRO A 27 12.27 -11.99 33.84
CA PRO A 27 13.62 -11.87 34.35
C PRO A 27 14.63 -11.77 33.19
N ALA A 28 15.71 -11.04 33.46
CA ALA A 28 16.88 -10.96 32.61
C ALA A 28 17.35 -12.38 32.23
N SER A 29 17.15 -12.74 30.97
CA SER A 29 17.72 -13.93 30.36
C SER A 29 18.68 -13.47 29.27
N GLU A 30 19.91 -13.92 29.43
CA GLU A 30 21.07 -13.67 28.58
C GLU A 30 20.72 -13.86 27.11
N ARG A 31 21.02 -12.85 26.27
CA ARG A 31 20.93 -12.97 24.82
C ARG A 31 21.98 -13.98 24.35
N PRO A 32 21.61 -15.12 23.73
CA PRO A 32 22.53 -15.76 22.81
C PRO A 32 22.67 -14.82 21.60
N LEU A 33 23.90 -14.65 21.14
CA LEU A 33 24.31 -13.85 20.00
C LEU A 33 23.72 -14.46 18.70
N ASN A 34 22.41 -14.32 18.47
CA ASN A 34 21.74 -14.84 17.28
C ASN A 34 21.77 -13.80 16.15
N ASP A 35 22.71 -14.02 15.24
CA ASP A 35 22.67 -13.78 13.78
C ASP A 35 21.50 -12.90 13.29
N VAL A 36 21.70 -11.58 13.30
CA VAL A 36 20.87 -10.66 12.50
C VAL A 36 21.28 -10.86 11.04
N ALA A 37 20.61 -11.79 10.34
CA ALA A 37 20.81 -12.01 8.92
C ALA A 37 20.43 -10.73 8.14
N PRO A 38 21.34 -10.11 7.38
CA PRO A 38 20.98 -8.96 6.56
C PRO A 38 20.15 -9.44 5.37
N VAL A 39 18.86 -9.10 5.32
CA VAL A 39 17.90 -9.38 4.23
C VAL A 39 18.22 -8.52 2.99
N SER A 40 19.46 -8.56 2.52
CA SER A 40 19.90 -7.88 1.31
C SER A 40 19.95 -8.88 0.15
N ARG A 41 19.58 -8.46 -1.08
CA ARG A 41 19.75 -9.27 -2.31
C ARG A 41 21.18 -9.81 -2.44
N ARG A 42 22.16 -9.09 -1.89
CA ARG A 42 23.58 -9.47 -1.83
C ARG A 42 23.82 -10.69 -0.93
N ALA A 43 23.19 -10.76 0.25
CA ALA A 43 23.30 -11.91 1.14
C ALA A 43 22.72 -13.18 0.50
N LYS A 44 21.56 -13.07 -0.15
CA LYS A 44 20.94 -14.19 -0.90
C LYS A 44 21.86 -14.72 -2.00
N ARG A 45 22.44 -13.83 -2.83
CA ARG A 45 23.39 -14.22 -3.88
C ARG A 45 24.64 -14.91 -3.32
N LYS A 46 25.18 -14.42 -2.21
CA LYS A 46 26.37 -15.02 -1.56
C LYS A 46 26.08 -16.37 -0.93
N LYS A 47 24.91 -16.55 -0.31
CA LYS A 47 24.46 -17.84 0.23
C LYS A 47 24.31 -18.88 -0.89
N ALA A 48 23.67 -18.50 -2.00
CA ALA A 48 23.56 -19.38 -3.17
C ALA A 48 24.93 -19.74 -3.77
N ALA A 49 25.83 -18.76 -3.90
CA ALA A 49 27.18 -18.99 -4.41
C ALA A 49 28.01 -19.92 -3.49
N HIS A 50 27.87 -19.78 -2.16
CA HIS A 50 28.52 -20.68 -1.20
C HIS A 50 27.96 -22.10 -1.29
N ALA A 51 26.63 -22.25 -1.35
CA ALA A 51 25.98 -23.56 -1.48
C ALA A 51 26.44 -24.32 -2.74
N LEU A 52 26.48 -23.65 -3.89
CA LEU A 52 26.92 -24.26 -5.16
C LEU A 52 28.37 -24.75 -5.11
N VAL A 53 29.27 -23.98 -4.49
CA VAL A 53 30.68 -24.40 -4.36
C VAL A 53 30.81 -25.61 -3.44
N HIS A 54 30.09 -25.63 -2.31
CA HIS A 54 30.12 -26.75 -1.37
C HIS A 54 29.46 -28.02 -1.93
N GLU A 55 28.40 -27.87 -2.72
CA GLU A 55 27.79 -28.99 -3.45
C GLU A 55 28.77 -29.63 -4.45
N MET A 56 29.46 -28.81 -5.25
CA MET A 56 30.47 -29.31 -6.18
C MET A 56 31.71 -29.90 -5.49
N LEU A 57 32.08 -29.39 -4.30
CA LEU A 57 33.14 -29.98 -3.47
C LEU A 57 32.71 -31.33 -2.90
N ALA A 58 31.45 -31.48 -2.46
CA ALA A 58 30.90 -32.75 -1.99
C ALA A 58 30.85 -33.80 -3.12
N GLN A 59 30.63 -33.36 -4.36
CA GLN A 59 30.73 -34.19 -5.57
C GLN A 59 32.19 -34.52 -5.98
N GLY A 60 33.19 -34.07 -5.21
CA GLY A 60 34.60 -34.40 -5.43
C GLY A 60 35.31 -33.55 -6.49
N HIS A 61 34.68 -32.47 -7.00
CA HIS A 61 35.31 -31.62 -8.00
C HIS A 61 36.47 -30.80 -7.40
N SER A 62 37.59 -30.72 -8.14
CA SER A 62 38.71 -29.87 -7.74
C SER A 62 38.33 -28.38 -7.84
N ARG A 63 38.93 -27.55 -6.97
CA ARG A 63 38.68 -26.10 -6.92
C ARG A 63 38.91 -25.39 -8.26
N ARG A 64 39.82 -25.88 -9.11
CA ARG A 64 40.07 -25.38 -10.47
C ARG A 64 38.97 -25.77 -11.46
N VAL A 65 38.32 -26.92 -11.28
CA VAL A 65 37.18 -27.36 -12.08
C VAL A 65 35.94 -26.54 -11.70
N ILE A 66 35.72 -26.33 -10.41
CA ILE A 66 34.63 -25.48 -9.89
C ILE A 66 34.74 -24.05 -10.45
N ALA A 67 35.93 -23.45 -10.44
CA ALA A 67 36.17 -22.14 -11.01
C ALA A 67 35.81 -22.06 -12.51
N ARG A 68 36.21 -23.06 -13.31
CA ARG A 68 35.90 -23.12 -14.74
C ARG A 68 34.43 -23.38 -15.01
N HIS A 69 33.80 -24.28 -14.25
CA HIS A 69 32.40 -24.66 -14.42
C HIS A 69 31.45 -23.51 -14.07
N LEU A 70 31.76 -22.73 -13.04
CA LEU A 70 30.97 -21.56 -12.63
C LEU A 70 31.37 -20.26 -13.35
N GLY A 71 32.41 -20.28 -14.20
CA GLY A 71 32.95 -19.09 -14.87
C GLY A 71 33.54 -18.05 -13.90
N TRP A 72 34.05 -18.49 -12.74
CA TRP A 72 34.59 -17.61 -11.70
C TRP A 72 36.12 -17.60 -11.69
N GLY A 73 36.71 -16.47 -11.28
CA GLY A 73 38.15 -16.42 -11.00
C GLY A 73 38.53 -17.36 -9.86
N LEU A 74 39.71 -18.01 -9.96
CA LEU A 74 40.18 -19.03 -9.01
C LEU A 74 40.14 -18.56 -7.54
N ASN A 75 40.52 -17.31 -7.29
CA ASN A 75 40.50 -16.71 -5.95
C ASN A 75 39.08 -16.57 -5.36
N THR A 76 38.06 -16.42 -6.22
CA THR A 76 36.66 -16.37 -5.78
C THR A 76 36.17 -17.76 -5.39
N ALA A 77 36.45 -18.77 -6.21
CA ALA A 77 36.14 -20.16 -5.87
C ALA A 77 36.86 -20.61 -4.59
N LEU A 78 38.15 -20.26 -4.44
CA LEU A 78 38.91 -20.52 -3.21
C LEU A 78 38.31 -19.82 -1.99
N ARG A 79 37.88 -18.56 -2.12
CA ARG A 79 37.25 -17.81 -1.03
C ARG A 79 35.96 -18.48 -0.53
N TYR A 80 35.12 -18.99 -1.43
CA TYR A 80 33.90 -19.71 -1.06
C TYR A 80 34.18 -21.12 -0.53
N ALA A 81 35.15 -21.82 -1.11
CA ALA A 81 35.56 -23.16 -0.71
C ALA A 81 36.20 -23.19 0.70
N ASN A 82 36.96 -22.16 1.06
CA ASN A 82 37.64 -22.07 2.35
C ASN A 82 36.75 -21.49 3.48
N ALA A 83 35.58 -20.94 3.13
CA ALA A 83 34.65 -20.40 4.10
C ALA A 83 33.74 -21.51 4.65
N ALA A 84 33.80 -21.77 5.95
CA ALA A 84 32.95 -22.75 6.62
C ALA A 84 31.48 -22.32 6.58
N ARG A 85 31.21 -21.02 6.75
CA ARG A 85 29.88 -20.44 6.60
C ARG A 85 29.88 -19.38 5.51
N TRP A 86 28.75 -19.21 4.84
CA TRP A 86 28.59 -18.15 3.83
C TRP A 86 28.77 -16.75 4.45
N GLN A 87 28.49 -16.57 5.75
CA GLN A 87 28.75 -15.33 6.48
C GLN A 87 30.23 -14.93 6.46
N ASP A 88 31.16 -15.89 6.50
CA ASP A 88 32.61 -15.63 6.53
C ASP A 88 33.12 -15.05 5.19
N THR A 89 32.33 -15.21 4.12
CA THR A 89 32.60 -14.58 2.81
C THR A 89 32.17 -13.12 2.76
N ILE A 90 31.51 -12.62 3.80
CA ILE A 90 31.12 -11.22 3.97
C ILE A 90 32.26 -10.50 4.66
N ARG A 91 33.06 -9.78 3.88
CA ARG A 91 33.77 -8.63 4.43
C ARG A 91 32.70 -7.61 4.83
N GLU A 92 32.53 -7.37 6.12
CA GLU A 92 31.81 -6.21 6.63
C GLU A 92 32.44 -4.97 5.99
N ASN A 93 31.72 -4.37 5.04
CA ASN A 93 32.10 -3.07 4.54
C ASN A 93 31.64 -2.08 5.61
N ARG A 94 32.38 -2.01 6.74
CA ARG A 94 32.07 -1.06 7.80
C ARG A 94 32.04 0.33 7.15
N PRO A 95 30.90 1.03 7.19
CA PRO A 95 30.83 2.35 6.59
C PRO A 95 31.93 3.20 7.22
N ARG A 96 32.78 3.79 6.37
CA ARG A 96 33.81 4.71 6.85
C ARG A 96 33.10 5.86 7.56
N PRO A 97 33.62 6.32 8.72
CA PRO A 97 33.02 7.44 9.42
C PRO A 97 32.90 8.64 8.47
N SER A 98 31.66 9.09 8.27
CA SER A 98 31.38 10.28 7.48
C SER A 98 31.66 11.51 8.33
N ARG A 99 32.10 12.62 7.71
CA ARG A 99 32.20 13.93 8.38
C ARG A 99 30.88 14.41 8.98
N LEU A 100 29.75 13.84 8.55
CA LEU A 100 28.43 14.10 9.11
C LEU A 100 28.17 13.36 10.42
N ASP A 101 28.85 12.25 10.71
CA ASP A 101 28.49 11.34 11.81
C ASP A 101 28.44 12.05 13.19
N PRO A 102 29.36 12.96 13.53
CA PRO A 102 29.27 13.74 14.78
C PRO A 102 28.03 14.65 14.88
N TYR A 103 27.48 15.08 13.73
CA TYR A 103 26.39 16.04 13.65
C TYR A 103 25.01 15.39 13.40
N LYS A 104 24.96 14.05 13.22
CA LYS A 104 23.69 13.31 13.07
C LYS A 104 22.74 13.50 14.25
N PRO A 105 23.18 13.39 15.52
CA PRO A 105 22.26 13.56 16.67
C PRO A 105 21.64 14.96 16.70
N TYR A 106 22.40 15.99 16.30
CA TYR A 106 21.88 17.35 16.19
C TYR A 106 20.79 17.45 15.11
N LEU A 107 21.04 16.90 13.92
CA LEU A 107 20.09 16.91 12.81
C LEU A 107 18.82 16.13 13.13
N GLU A 108 18.93 14.98 13.81
CA GLU A 108 17.79 14.18 14.26
C GLU A 108 16.94 14.95 15.27
N ARG A 109 17.55 15.60 16.27
CA ARG A 109 16.84 16.44 17.24
C ARG A 109 16.10 17.59 16.55
N ARG A 110 16.77 18.35 15.68
CA ARG A 110 16.14 19.46 14.94
C ARG A 110 15.01 18.98 14.02
N PHE A 111 15.16 17.79 13.44
CA PHE A 111 14.11 17.17 12.63
C PHE A 111 12.89 16.80 13.48
N THR A 112 13.08 16.27 14.69
CA THR A 112 11.98 15.99 15.63
C THR A 112 11.30 17.25 16.17
N GLU A 113 12.03 18.35 16.29
CA GLU A 113 11.50 19.69 16.62
C GLU A 113 10.71 20.34 15.46
N GLY A 114 10.64 19.69 14.29
CA GLY A 114 9.89 20.18 13.13
C GLY A 114 10.70 21.03 12.14
N CYS A 115 12.01 21.22 12.37
CA CYS A 115 12.88 21.88 11.40
C CYS A 115 13.22 20.93 10.25
N THR A 116 12.41 20.95 9.19
CA THR A 116 12.58 20.08 8.01
C THR A 116 13.34 20.74 6.85
N SER A 117 13.71 22.02 6.98
CA SER A 117 14.40 22.78 5.94
C SER A 117 15.90 22.47 5.91
N VAL A 118 16.35 21.84 4.82
CA VAL A 118 17.76 21.43 4.63
C VAL A 118 18.69 22.64 4.54
N THR A 119 18.23 23.75 3.94
CA THR A 119 19.02 24.99 3.84
C THR A 119 19.27 25.60 5.21
N ARG A 120 18.25 25.62 6.07
CA ARG A 120 18.36 26.11 7.45
C ARG A 120 19.30 25.25 8.30
N LEU A 121 19.15 23.93 8.21
CA LEU A 121 20.02 23.00 8.93
C LEU A 121 21.48 23.07 8.45
N HIS A 122 21.70 23.30 7.16
CA HIS A 122 23.06 23.50 6.63
C HIS A 122 23.66 24.84 7.08
N SER A 123 22.89 25.93 7.11
CA SER A 123 23.39 27.22 7.62
C SER A 123 23.72 27.18 9.11
N GLU A 124 22.92 26.44 9.91
CA GLU A 124 23.19 26.24 11.34
C GLU A 124 24.51 25.47 11.55
N LEU A 125 24.75 24.41 10.77
CA LEU A 125 26.01 23.66 10.82
C LEU A 125 27.23 24.46 10.34
N VAL A 126 27.06 25.33 9.33
CA VAL A 126 28.14 26.22 8.86
C VAL A 126 28.49 27.28 9.92
N ALA A 127 27.49 27.81 10.64
CA ALA A 127 27.72 28.74 11.74
C ALA A 127 28.50 28.10 12.89
N GLU A 128 28.29 26.80 13.14
CA GLU A 128 29.04 25.99 14.10
C GLU A 128 30.39 25.47 13.56
N GLN A 129 30.87 26.01 12.41
CA GLN A 129 32.13 25.64 11.75
C GLN A 129 32.25 24.16 11.37
N ALA A 130 31.12 23.49 11.14
CA ALA A 130 31.10 22.08 10.76
C ALA A 130 31.59 21.88 9.31
N PRO A 131 32.55 20.96 9.03
CA PRO A 131 33.09 20.74 7.69
C PRO A 131 32.17 19.84 6.84
N VAL A 132 30.90 20.23 6.69
CA VAL A 132 29.83 19.42 6.07
C VAL A 132 29.25 20.12 4.84
N THR A 133 29.16 19.40 3.73
CA THR A 133 28.56 19.90 2.49
C THR A 133 27.04 19.77 2.51
N TYR A 134 26.34 20.72 1.88
CA TYR A 134 24.88 20.70 1.70
C TYR A 134 24.35 19.33 1.20
N GLY A 135 25.02 18.72 0.21
CA GLY A 135 24.59 17.44 -0.36
C GLY A 135 24.57 16.29 0.65
N VAL A 136 25.49 16.28 1.61
CA VAL A 136 25.59 15.24 2.65
C VAL A 136 24.47 15.41 3.68
N VAL A 137 24.18 16.65 4.08
CA VAL A 137 23.02 16.98 4.94
C VAL A 137 21.71 16.63 4.23
N ARG A 138 21.56 17.01 2.95
CA ARG A 138 20.38 16.68 2.13
C ARG A 138 20.13 15.17 2.05
N ALA A 139 21.18 14.38 1.80
CA ALA A 139 21.09 12.94 1.73
C ALA A 139 20.63 12.33 3.06
N HIS A 140 21.17 12.81 4.19
CA HIS A 140 20.78 12.31 5.50
C HIS A 140 19.35 12.71 5.90
N ILE A 141 18.94 13.97 5.67
CA ILE A 141 17.55 14.38 5.90
C ILE A 141 16.58 13.59 5.01
N ALA A 142 16.97 13.26 3.77
CA ALA A 142 16.16 12.37 2.92
C ALA A 142 16.03 10.96 3.53
N THR A 143 17.08 10.42 4.17
CA THR A 143 16.97 9.14 4.91
C THR A 143 16.05 9.25 6.13
N LEU A 144 16.09 10.37 6.87
CA LEU A 144 15.17 10.58 8.00
C LEU A 144 13.71 10.72 7.56
N ARG A 145 13.46 11.33 6.38
CA ARG A 145 12.11 11.40 5.79
C ARG A 145 11.61 10.05 5.27
N GLY A 146 12.52 9.20 4.81
CA GLY A 146 12.22 7.85 4.31
C GLY A 146 12.20 6.77 5.39
N ALA A 147 12.70 7.07 6.60
CA ALA A 147 12.61 6.16 7.72
C ALA A 147 11.15 5.98 8.15
N PRO A 148 10.70 4.75 8.46
CA PRO A 148 9.36 4.53 8.96
C PRO A 148 9.19 5.36 10.23
N SER A 149 8.26 6.31 10.18
CA SER A 149 7.91 7.15 11.32
C SER A 149 7.54 6.28 12.51
N THR A 150 8.13 6.54 13.68
CA THR A 150 7.74 5.92 14.96
C THR A 150 6.38 6.39 15.44
N ALA A 151 5.81 7.43 14.82
CA ALA A 151 4.43 7.83 15.08
C ALA A 151 3.48 6.67 14.73
N PRO A 152 2.45 6.43 15.56
CA PRO A 152 1.46 5.39 15.27
C PRO A 152 0.85 5.61 13.88
N PRO A 153 0.51 4.53 13.16
CA PRO A 153 -0.13 4.64 11.86
C PRO A 153 -1.35 5.55 12.00
N ARG A 154 -1.54 6.46 11.05
CA ARG A 154 -2.70 7.35 11.04
C ARG A 154 -3.95 6.48 10.91
N SER A 155 -4.97 6.76 11.72
CA SER A 155 -6.27 6.11 11.59
C SER A 155 -6.82 6.35 10.18
N PRO A 156 -7.42 5.33 9.54
CA PRO A 156 -7.99 5.50 8.21
C PRO A 156 -9.15 6.49 8.23
N THR A 157 -9.23 7.31 7.18
CA THR A 157 -10.33 8.27 7.01
C THR A 157 -11.59 7.59 6.51
N VAL A 158 -12.76 8.20 6.76
CA VAL A 158 -14.06 7.74 6.25
C VAL A 158 -14.02 7.50 4.74
N ARG A 159 -13.41 8.42 3.98
CA ARG A 159 -13.30 8.30 2.51
C ARG A 159 -12.39 7.15 2.09
N GLN A 160 -11.30 6.90 2.81
CA GLN A 160 -10.42 5.76 2.54
C GLN A 160 -11.15 4.43 2.77
N VAL A 161 -11.83 4.27 3.90
CA VAL A 161 -12.59 3.04 4.22
C VAL A 161 -13.75 2.86 3.25
N THR A 162 -14.47 3.93 2.93
CA THR A 162 -15.53 3.88 1.90
C THR A 162 -14.99 3.41 0.56
N GLY A 163 -13.84 3.95 0.13
CA GLY A 163 -13.18 3.54 -1.10
C GLY A 163 -12.64 2.11 -1.06
N TRP A 164 -12.28 1.58 0.10
CA TRP A 164 -11.91 0.16 0.26
C TRP A 164 -13.13 -0.75 0.15
N LEU A 165 -14.25 -0.37 0.77
CA LEU A 165 -15.50 -1.15 0.75
C LEU A 165 -16.12 -1.24 -0.64
N THR A 166 -16.07 -0.17 -1.44
CA THR A 166 -16.69 -0.14 -2.77
C THR A 166 -15.78 -0.56 -3.91
N ARG A 167 -14.51 -0.86 -3.64
CA ARG A 167 -13.54 -1.32 -4.65
C ARG A 167 -13.52 -2.84 -4.71
N HIS A 168 -13.39 -3.38 -5.93
CA HIS A 168 -13.22 -4.82 -6.13
C HIS A 168 -12.00 -5.36 -5.34
N PRO A 169 -12.10 -6.49 -4.61
CA PRO A 169 -11.05 -7.00 -3.72
C PRO A 169 -9.67 -7.22 -4.38
N THR A 170 -9.67 -7.55 -5.67
CA THR A 170 -8.42 -7.76 -6.43
C THR A 170 -7.66 -6.46 -6.72
N ALA A 171 -8.34 -5.32 -6.75
CA ALA A 171 -7.77 -4.01 -7.05
C ALA A 171 -7.29 -3.23 -5.79
N LEU A 172 -7.40 -3.85 -4.61
CA LEU A 172 -6.97 -3.27 -3.34
C LEU A 172 -5.48 -3.53 -3.11
N THR A 173 -4.73 -2.52 -2.64
CA THR A 173 -3.33 -2.70 -2.25
C THR A 173 -3.24 -3.56 -0.99
N GLU A 174 -2.08 -4.15 -0.74
CA GLU A 174 -1.90 -5.03 0.42
C GLU A 174 -2.09 -4.26 1.74
N GLU A 175 -1.61 -3.02 1.84
CA GLU A 175 -1.85 -2.17 3.00
C GLU A 175 -3.35 -1.86 3.18
N GLY A 176 -4.07 -1.68 2.07
CA GLY A 176 -5.52 -1.46 2.08
C GLY A 176 -6.30 -2.70 2.53
N ARG A 177 -5.85 -3.91 2.14
CA ARG A 177 -6.46 -5.18 2.58
C ARG A 177 -6.31 -5.40 4.07
N VAL A 178 -5.09 -5.21 4.59
CA VAL A 178 -4.81 -5.33 6.02
C VAL A 178 -5.61 -4.28 6.79
N GLY A 179 -5.55 -3.02 6.36
CA GLY A 179 -6.28 -1.93 7.01
C GLY A 179 -7.80 -2.13 7.02
N LEU A 180 -8.38 -2.62 5.90
CA LEU A 180 -9.80 -2.95 5.84
C LEU A 180 -10.13 -4.11 6.80
N LYS A 181 -9.36 -5.20 6.79
CA LYS A 181 -9.56 -6.34 7.69
C LYS A 181 -9.58 -5.91 9.15
N ASP A 182 -8.65 -5.04 9.56
CA ASP A 182 -8.58 -4.53 10.93
C ASP A 182 -9.81 -3.67 11.28
N VAL A 183 -10.33 -2.89 10.35
CA VAL A 183 -11.56 -2.09 10.57
C VAL A 183 -12.78 -3.00 10.71
N LEU A 184 -12.93 -4.02 9.85
CA LEU A 184 -14.07 -4.93 9.91
C LEU A 184 -14.07 -5.76 11.20
N ALA A 185 -12.90 -6.21 11.66
CA ALA A 185 -12.75 -6.92 12.93
C ALA A 185 -13.17 -6.08 14.16
N ARG A 186 -13.12 -4.74 14.06
CA ARG A 186 -13.49 -3.80 15.14
C ARG A 186 -14.97 -3.42 15.15
N CYS A 187 -15.67 -3.57 14.02
CA CYS A 187 -17.04 -3.09 13.87
C CYS A 187 -17.87 -4.10 13.06
N PRO A 188 -18.67 -4.93 13.75
CA PRO A 188 -19.56 -5.89 13.10
C PRO A 188 -20.53 -5.24 12.11
N GLU A 189 -20.97 -4.01 12.35
CA GLU A 189 -21.87 -3.27 11.46
C GLU A 189 -21.20 -2.93 10.13
N LEU A 190 -19.90 -2.56 10.16
CA LEU A 190 -19.14 -2.34 8.94
C LEU A 190 -18.81 -3.65 8.22
N ASP A 191 -18.65 -4.76 8.94
CA ASP A 191 -18.49 -6.09 8.35
C ASP A 191 -19.75 -6.54 7.62
N MET A 192 -20.92 -6.37 8.26
CA MET A 192 -22.22 -6.58 7.61
C MET A 192 -22.36 -5.69 6.37
N ALA A 193 -22.03 -4.39 6.48
CA ALA A 193 -22.09 -3.47 5.33
C ALA A 193 -21.14 -3.90 4.20
N ALA A 194 -19.95 -4.41 4.53
CA ALA A 194 -19.01 -4.94 3.55
C ALA A 194 -19.58 -6.16 2.83
N GLY A 195 -20.25 -7.07 3.55
CA GLY A 195 -20.97 -8.20 2.97
C GLY A 195 -22.03 -7.76 1.98
N GLN A 196 -22.90 -6.83 2.37
CA GLN A 196 -23.98 -6.31 1.53
C GLN A 196 -23.46 -5.63 0.25
N VAL A 197 -22.36 -4.88 0.34
CA VAL A 197 -21.73 -4.25 -0.85
C VAL A 197 -21.12 -5.28 -1.78
N ARG A 198 -20.50 -6.34 -1.24
CA ARG A 198 -19.91 -7.41 -2.06
C ARG A 198 -20.99 -8.19 -2.79
N GLU A 199 -22.05 -8.57 -2.08
CA GLU A 199 -23.20 -9.27 -2.67
C GLU A 199 -23.83 -8.43 -3.79
N PHE A 200 -23.99 -7.12 -3.58
CA PHE A 200 -24.47 -6.22 -4.63
C PHE A 200 -23.49 -6.12 -5.83
N GLY A 201 -22.19 -6.09 -5.57
CA GLY A 201 -21.15 -6.11 -6.62
C GLY A 201 -21.14 -7.41 -7.43
N GLU A 202 -21.41 -8.55 -6.78
CA GLU A 202 -21.58 -9.84 -7.44
C GLU A 202 -22.84 -9.86 -8.30
N MET A 203 -23.97 -9.33 -7.81
CA MET A 203 -25.18 -9.18 -8.62
C MET A 203 -24.96 -8.31 -9.87
N LEU A 204 -24.22 -7.20 -9.73
CA LEU A 204 -23.84 -6.33 -10.85
C LEU A 204 -22.97 -7.03 -11.89
N SER A 205 -22.06 -7.91 -11.45
CA SER A 205 -21.09 -8.56 -12.34
C SER A 205 -21.62 -9.86 -12.94
N GLY A 206 -22.52 -10.54 -12.23
CA GLY A 206 -23.09 -11.84 -12.61
C GLY A 206 -24.48 -11.77 -13.25
N HIS A 207 -25.02 -10.57 -13.46
CA HIS A 207 -26.37 -10.33 -13.97
C HIS A 207 -27.45 -11.15 -13.20
N LEU A 208 -27.43 -11.03 -11.87
CA LEU A 208 -28.34 -11.75 -10.96
C LEU A 208 -29.55 -10.90 -10.55
N GLY A 209 -30.24 -10.25 -11.50
CA GLY A 209 -31.36 -9.36 -11.16
C GLY A 209 -32.50 -10.03 -10.38
N ALA A 210 -32.70 -11.34 -10.53
CA ALA A 210 -33.71 -12.10 -9.79
C ALA A 210 -33.47 -12.12 -8.26
N THR A 211 -32.22 -11.96 -7.80
CA THR A 211 -31.91 -11.93 -6.35
C THR A 211 -32.04 -10.54 -5.73
N LEU A 212 -32.25 -9.49 -6.54
CA LEU A 212 -32.35 -8.11 -6.09
C LEU A 212 -33.42 -7.88 -5.01
N PRO A 213 -34.66 -8.41 -5.12
CA PRO A 213 -35.68 -8.19 -4.10
C PRO A 213 -35.29 -8.76 -2.73
N VAL A 214 -34.66 -9.95 -2.72
CA VAL A 214 -34.19 -10.61 -1.50
C VAL A 214 -33.07 -9.80 -0.85
N TRP A 215 -32.14 -9.29 -1.65
CA TRP A 215 -31.08 -8.42 -1.17
C TRP A 215 -31.64 -7.11 -0.58
N ILE A 216 -32.61 -6.48 -1.25
CA ILE A 216 -33.26 -5.26 -0.74
C ILE A 216 -33.87 -5.53 0.65
N SER A 217 -34.64 -6.61 0.80
CA SER A 217 -35.24 -6.96 2.10
C SER A 217 -34.20 -7.21 3.19
N THR A 218 -33.09 -7.87 2.86
CA THR A 218 -31.97 -8.12 3.79
C THR A 218 -31.31 -6.81 4.24
N VAL A 219 -31.03 -5.90 3.30
CA VAL A 219 -30.44 -4.59 3.60
C VAL A 219 -31.37 -3.72 4.43
N GLU A 220 -32.67 -3.71 4.14
CA GLU A 220 -33.64 -2.99 4.95
C GLU A 220 -33.72 -3.52 6.39
N ALA A 221 -33.71 -4.84 6.56
CA ALA A 221 -33.71 -5.48 7.87
C ALA A 221 -32.43 -5.20 8.67
N SER A 222 -31.29 -5.03 7.99
CA SER A 222 -30.00 -4.71 8.65
C SER A 222 -29.97 -3.32 9.29
N GLN A 223 -30.89 -2.42 8.93
CA GLN A 223 -30.98 -1.02 9.39
C GLN A 223 -29.67 -0.21 9.28
N LEU A 224 -28.79 -0.60 8.36
CA LEU A 224 -27.50 0.08 8.16
C LEU A 224 -27.71 1.50 7.59
N PRO A 225 -27.15 2.54 8.25
CA PRO A 225 -27.39 3.93 7.87
C PRO A 225 -26.91 4.21 6.43
N GLY A 226 -27.78 4.79 5.62
CA GLY A 226 -27.53 5.08 4.21
C GLY A 226 -27.73 3.89 3.26
N LEU A 227 -27.46 2.64 3.66
CA LEU A 227 -27.72 1.47 2.80
C LEU A 227 -29.23 1.17 2.74
N ALA A 228 -29.92 1.18 3.88
CA ALA A 228 -31.39 0.99 3.90
C ALA A 228 -32.13 2.09 3.12
N GLY A 229 -31.57 3.31 3.10
CA GLY A 229 -32.07 4.39 2.25
C GLY A 229 -31.87 4.09 0.76
N PHE A 230 -30.68 3.62 0.39
CA PHE A 230 -30.36 3.21 -0.98
C PHE A 230 -31.28 2.07 -1.47
N ALA A 231 -31.46 1.01 -0.67
CA ALA A 231 -32.32 -0.12 -1.00
C ALA A 231 -33.77 0.32 -1.28
N ARG A 232 -34.34 1.18 -0.42
CA ARG A 232 -35.67 1.78 -0.65
C ARG A 232 -35.78 2.60 -1.94
N HIS A 233 -34.69 3.25 -2.37
CA HIS A 233 -34.72 4.00 -3.63
C HIS A 233 -34.73 3.07 -4.84
N LEU A 234 -34.07 1.90 -4.77
CA LEU A 234 -34.12 0.91 -5.85
C LEU A 234 -35.53 0.39 -6.10
N LEU A 235 -36.37 0.30 -5.06
CA LEU A 235 -37.76 -0.13 -5.20
C LEU A 235 -38.60 0.80 -6.10
N ARG A 236 -38.24 2.08 -6.24
CA ARG A 236 -38.97 3.02 -7.11
C ARG A 236 -38.83 2.70 -8.59
N ASP A 237 -37.70 2.12 -8.96
CA ASP A 237 -37.33 1.80 -10.33
C ASP A 237 -37.00 0.30 -10.45
N LEU A 238 -37.67 -0.55 -9.66
CA LEU A 238 -37.30 -1.96 -9.48
C LEU A 238 -37.19 -2.72 -10.80
N ASP A 239 -38.16 -2.54 -11.71
CA ASP A 239 -38.16 -3.22 -13.01
C ASP A 239 -36.95 -2.80 -13.86
N ALA A 240 -36.62 -1.51 -13.86
CA ALA A 240 -35.49 -0.97 -14.62
C ALA A 240 -34.15 -1.45 -14.04
N VAL A 241 -34.01 -1.46 -12.71
CA VAL A 241 -32.80 -1.95 -12.04
C VAL A 241 -32.66 -3.46 -12.25
N THR A 242 -33.76 -4.22 -12.13
CA THR A 242 -33.78 -5.67 -12.38
C THR A 242 -33.38 -5.97 -13.82
N ALA A 243 -33.91 -5.24 -14.79
CA ALA A 243 -33.52 -5.38 -16.19
C ALA A 243 -32.03 -5.06 -16.40
N GLY A 244 -31.52 -3.98 -15.81
CA GLY A 244 -30.10 -3.62 -15.87
C GLY A 244 -29.17 -4.62 -15.18
N LEU A 245 -29.69 -5.40 -14.22
CA LEU A 245 -28.99 -6.50 -13.56
C LEU A 245 -29.27 -7.86 -14.23
N THR A 246 -29.99 -7.96 -15.34
CA THR A 246 -30.35 -9.26 -15.95
C THR A 246 -29.97 -9.33 -17.42
N LEU A 247 -30.12 -8.21 -18.14
CA LEU A 247 -29.90 -8.14 -19.57
C LEU A 247 -28.43 -7.79 -19.88
N ASP A 248 -27.89 -8.38 -20.95
CA ASP A 248 -26.57 -8.00 -21.48
C ASP A 248 -26.57 -6.62 -22.17
N TRP A 249 -27.74 -6.00 -22.31
CA TRP A 249 -27.93 -4.73 -23.01
C TRP A 249 -27.76 -3.56 -22.05
N SER A 250 -26.85 -2.65 -22.38
CA SER A 250 -26.67 -1.39 -21.65
C SER A 250 -26.97 -0.17 -22.53
N SER A 251 -27.56 0.86 -21.93
CA SER A 251 -27.70 2.19 -22.53
C SER A 251 -26.38 2.95 -22.63
N GLY A 252 -25.26 2.38 -22.14
CA GLY A 252 -24.00 3.11 -21.96
C GLY A 252 -23.44 3.76 -23.23
N SER A 253 -23.45 3.05 -24.36
CA SER A 253 -23.01 3.62 -25.65
C SER A 253 -23.91 4.77 -26.11
N ILE A 254 -25.22 4.62 -25.94
CA ILE A 254 -26.22 5.64 -26.30
C ILE A 254 -26.08 6.86 -25.38
N GLU A 255 -25.93 6.65 -24.08
CA GLU A 255 -25.70 7.70 -23.08
C GLU A 255 -24.38 8.43 -23.33
N GLY A 256 -23.33 7.71 -23.74
CA GLY A 256 -22.07 8.30 -24.18
C GLY A 256 -22.26 9.24 -25.37
N ALA A 257 -22.99 8.79 -26.39
CA ALA A 257 -23.34 9.62 -27.54
C ALA A 257 -24.17 10.84 -27.13
N VAL A 258 -25.19 10.66 -26.29
CA VAL A 258 -26.03 11.75 -25.76
C VAL A 258 -25.18 12.75 -24.96
N ASN A 259 -24.25 12.29 -24.14
CA ASN A 259 -23.36 13.15 -23.36
C ASN A 259 -22.38 13.92 -24.25
N ARG A 260 -21.85 13.29 -25.30
CA ARG A 260 -21.04 13.98 -26.33
C ARG A 260 -21.85 15.10 -27.00
N ILE A 261 -23.09 14.80 -27.41
CA ILE A 261 -23.99 15.78 -28.03
C ILE A 261 -24.30 16.93 -27.05
N LYS A 262 -24.63 16.61 -25.78
CA LYS A 262 -24.86 17.60 -24.73
C LYS A 262 -23.63 18.49 -24.51
N LYS A 263 -22.41 17.92 -24.56
CA LYS A 263 -21.15 18.68 -24.47
C LYS A 263 -21.02 19.68 -25.62
N ILE A 264 -21.22 19.25 -26.86
CA ILE A 264 -21.18 20.12 -28.05
C ILE A 264 -22.24 21.23 -27.93
N LYS A 265 -23.46 20.88 -27.55
CA LYS A 265 -24.54 21.86 -27.32
C LYS A 265 -24.17 22.90 -26.26
N ARG A 266 -23.51 22.48 -25.16
CA ARG A 266 -23.02 23.39 -24.10
C ARG A 266 -21.85 24.27 -24.56
N GLN A 267 -20.96 23.76 -25.41
CA GLN A 267 -19.89 24.57 -26.03
C GLN A 267 -20.46 25.71 -26.90
N LEU A 268 -21.62 25.48 -27.50
CA LEU A 268 -22.35 26.46 -28.31
C LEU A 268 -23.38 27.27 -27.51
N TYR A 269 -23.26 27.29 -26.18
CA TYR A 269 -24.16 28.00 -25.25
C TYR A 269 -25.65 27.65 -25.43
N GLY A 270 -25.96 26.47 -25.98
CA GLY A 270 -27.32 26.03 -26.26
C GLY A 270 -28.03 26.76 -27.41
N ARG A 271 -27.34 27.63 -28.15
CA ARG A 271 -27.93 28.49 -29.20
C ARG A 271 -27.84 27.90 -30.62
N ALA A 272 -27.14 26.78 -30.79
CA ALA A 272 -27.01 26.14 -32.08
C ALA A 272 -28.29 25.41 -32.49
N GLY A 273 -28.81 25.75 -33.68
CA GLY A 273 -29.87 24.99 -34.34
C GLY A 273 -29.39 23.64 -34.87
N PHE A 274 -30.32 22.80 -35.32
CA PHE A 274 -30.06 21.40 -35.73
C PHE A 274 -28.93 21.29 -36.77
N GLU A 275 -28.94 22.10 -37.83
CA GLU A 275 -27.94 22.05 -38.90
C GLU A 275 -26.52 22.30 -38.41
N LEU A 276 -26.33 23.30 -37.55
CA LEU A 276 -25.02 23.62 -36.98
C LEU A 276 -24.56 22.50 -36.03
N LEU A 277 -25.48 21.96 -35.23
CA LEU A 277 -25.20 20.85 -34.32
C LEU A 277 -24.78 19.59 -35.09
N ARG A 278 -25.50 19.27 -36.17
CA ARG A 278 -25.20 18.13 -37.06
C ARG A 278 -23.82 18.26 -37.68
N LYS A 279 -23.48 19.44 -38.24
CA LYS A 279 -22.14 19.69 -38.79
C LYS A 279 -21.04 19.49 -37.75
N MET A 280 -21.21 20.01 -36.53
CA MET A 280 -20.22 19.85 -35.47
C MET A 280 -20.06 18.42 -34.96
N ILE A 281 -21.14 17.62 -34.95
CA ILE A 281 -21.08 16.21 -34.54
C ILE A 281 -20.35 15.35 -35.57
N LEU A 282 -20.55 15.65 -36.87
CA LEU A 282 -19.94 14.91 -37.99
C LEU A 282 -18.46 15.28 -38.24
N LEU A 283 -18.01 16.44 -37.78
CA LEU A 283 -16.63 16.94 -37.98
C LEU A 283 -15.65 16.54 -36.85
N GLN A 284 -16.12 15.87 -35.79
CA GLN A 284 -15.31 15.38 -34.67
C GLN A 284 -15.14 13.88 -34.72
#